data_AF-A0A420IUM2-F1
#
_entry.id   AF-A0A420IUM2-F1
#
_cell.length_a   1.000
_cell.length_b   1.000
_cell.length_c   1.000
_cell.angle_alpha   90.00
_cell.angle_beta   90.00
_cell.angle_gamma   90.00
#
_symmetry.space_group_name_H-M   'P 1'
#
loop_
_entity.id
_entity.type
_entity.pdbx_description
1 polymer ?
#
loop_
_entity_poly.entity_id
_entity_poly.type
_entity_poly.pdbx_seq_one_letter_code
_entity_poly.pdbx_strand_id
1 'polypeptide(L)'
;MPPKKAEKQGGGKKPSAAKIVEDRTFGMKNKKGAQTQKQIAQMTQSAKAGGTPEEKKLCKYFITAVEDGKYGWFWTCPNGGDKCMYQHKLPPGFILKTKEQRAAEKALMDKSPLKTLTLEDFLESERHKHTGNLTPVTPETFQKWRAERVNKKFAEEQAHLAKEATGRALFEKGDWNVAPEESDGEDDDNNAWN
;
A
#
# COMPACT_ATOMS: atom_id res chain seq x y z
N MET A 1 18.56 7.46 -30.24
CA MET A 1 18.48 7.53 -28.77
C MET A 1 17.32 8.44 -28.39
N PRO A 2 16.17 7.90 -27.93
CA PRO A 2 15.04 8.69 -27.47
C PRO A 2 15.05 8.88 -25.94
N PRO A 3 14.53 10.02 -25.42
CA PRO A 3 14.84 10.53 -24.08
C PRO A 3 14.00 9.89 -22.95
N LYS A 4 14.62 9.87 -21.77
CA LYS A 4 14.12 9.49 -20.44
C LYS A 4 12.68 9.95 -20.15
N LYS A 5 11.79 9.01 -19.82
CA LYS A 5 10.52 9.27 -19.12
C LYS A 5 10.81 9.54 -17.64
N ALA A 6 10.43 10.73 -17.17
CA ALA A 6 10.28 11.04 -15.76
C ALA A 6 8.94 10.47 -15.25
N GLU A 7 9.00 9.76 -14.12
CA GLU A 7 7.83 9.29 -13.37
C GLU A 7 7.02 10.47 -12.81
N LYS A 8 5.71 10.49 -13.07
CA LYS A 8 4.75 11.32 -12.33
C LYS A 8 4.33 10.58 -11.06
N GLN A 9 4.73 11.12 -9.92
CA GLN A 9 4.35 10.68 -8.59
C GLN A 9 3.10 11.47 -8.15
N GLY A 10 1.93 10.81 -8.10
CA GLY A 10 0.63 11.42 -7.78
C GLY A 10 -0.07 10.74 -6.61
N GLY A 11 0.60 10.65 -5.45
CA GLY A 11 -0.01 10.18 -4.20
C GLY A 11 -0.42 11.37 -3.33
N GLY A 12 -1.72 11.61 -3.18
CA GLY A 12 -2.26 12.66 -2.31
C GLY A 12 -1.76 12.53 -0.87
N LYS A 13 -0.90 13.45 -0.45
CA LYS A 13 -0.42 13.55 0.93
C LYS A 13 -1.59 13.94 1.84
N LYS A 14 -1.86 13.12 2.86
CA LYS A 14 -2.77 13.47 3.97
C LYS A 14 -2.34 14.82 4.58
N PRO A 15 -3.29 15.71 4.93
CA PRO A 15 -2.95 17.03 5.47
C PRO A 15 -2.16 16.90 6.77
N SER A 16 -1.11 17.72 6.90
CA SER A 16 -0.24 17.72 8.07
C SER A 16 -0.99 18.19 9.32
N ALA A 17 -0.55 17.74 10.50
CA ALA A 17 -1.16 18.11 11.78
C ALA A 17 -1.22 19.64 11.98
N ALA A 18 -0.26 20.39 11.44
CA ALA A 18 -0.27 21.86 11.43
C ALA A 18 -1.47 22.44 10.67
N LYS A 19 -1.76 21.93 9.46
CA LYS A 19 -2.92 22.36 8.66
C LYS A 19 -4.25 22.03 9.34
N ILE A 20 -4.33 20.88 10.02
CA ILE A 20 -5.53 20.46 10.76
C ILE A 20 -5.78 21.36 11.98
N VAL A 21 -4.72 21.77 12.68
CA VAL A 21 -4.81 22.69 13.83
C VAL A 21 -5.14 24.12 13.37
N GLU A 22 -4.59 24.56 12.24
CA GLU A 22 -4.92 25.85 11.65
C GLU A 22 -6.39 25.95 11.23
N ASP A 23 -6.93 24.88 10.63
CA ASP A 23 -8.33 24.76 10.22
C ASP A 23 -9.29 24.75 11.44
N ARG A 24 -8.98 23.95 12.47
CA ARG A 24 -9.77 23.93 13.72
C ARG A 24 -9.73 25.24 14.51
N THR A 25 -8.67 26.02 14.38
CA THR A 25 -8.52 27.30 15.09
C THR A 25 -8.92 28.50 14.23
N PHE A 26 -9.24 28.31 12.94
CA PHE A 26 -9.52 29.37 11.97
C PHE A 26 -10.72 30.24 12.39
N GLY A 27 -11.85 29.62 12.77
CA GLY A 27 -13.06 30.34 13.19
C GLY A 27 -12.99 31.02 14.56
N MET A 28 -12.02 30.64 15.41
CA MET A 28 -11.86 31.18 16.77
C MET A 28 -10.83 32.31 16.84
N LYS A 29 -9.96 32.47 15.84
CA LYS A 29 -8.93 33.53 15.77
C LYS A 29 -9.50 34.94 15.64
N ASN A 30 -10.69 35.09 15.04
CA ASN A 30 -11.34 36.40 14.86
C ASN A 30 -12.18 36.85 16.07
N LYS A 31 -12.37 35.98 17.08
CA LYS A 31 -13.16 36.27 18.28
C LYS A 31 -12.22 36.71 19.40
N LYS A 32 -12.05 38.02 19.59
CA LYS A 32 -11.12 38.69 20.55
C LYS A 32 -11.49 38.49 22.03
N GLY A 33 -11.91 37.30 22.43
CA GLY A 33 -12.23 36.96 23.82
C GLY A 33 -11.04 36.31 24.52
N ALA A 34 -10.68 36.79 25.73
CA ALA A 34 -9.56 36.28 26.51
C ALA A 34 -9.66 34.76 26.82
N GLN A 35 -10.89 34.24 26.99
CA GLN A 35 -11.14 32.81 27.21
C GLN A 35 -10.87 31.97 25.95
N THR A 36 -11.31 32.47 24.79
CA THR A 36 -11.08 31.83 23.48
C THR A 36 -9.59 31.78 23.14
N GLN A 37 -8.85 32.87 23.43
CA GLN A 37 -7.40 32.92 23.21
C GLN A 37 -6.64 31.91 24.08
N LYS A 38 -7.04 31.75 25.36
CA LYS A 38 -6.48 30.72 26.25
C LYS A 38 -6.74 29.30 25.71
N GLN A 39 -7.95 29.04 25.21
CA GLN A 39 -8.30 27.75 24.62
C GLN A 39 -7.50 27.46 23.33
N ILE A 40 -7.31 28.45 22.45
CA ILE A 40 -6.46 28.33 21.25
C ILE A 40 -5.00 28.07 21.65
N ALA A 41 -4.49 28.77 22.65
CA ALA A 41 -3.13 28.55 23.16
C ALA A 41 -2.95 27.13 23.71
N GLN A 42 -3.92 26.63 24.49
CA GLN A 42 -3.90 25.28 25.02
C GLN A 42 -3.99 24.20 23.92
N MET A 43 -4.86 24.39 22.92
CA MET A 43 -4.99 23.47 21.78
C MET A 43 -3.72 23.44 20.92
N THR A 44 -3.11 24.60 20.66
CA THR A 44 -1.86 24.69 19.88
C THR A 44 -0.67 24.13 20.65
N GLN A 45 -0.59 24.33 21.96
CA GLN A 45 0.42 23.72 22.82
C GLN A 45 0.28 22.19 22.87
N SER A 46 -0.96 21.68 22.98
CA SER A 46 -1.26 20.24 22.98
C SER A 46 -0.92 19.59 21.63
N ALA A 47 -1.17 20.27 20.52
CA ALA A 47 -0.81 19.78 19.19
C ALA A 47 0.70 19.76 18.95
N LYS A 48 1.45 20.74 19.47
CA LYS A 48 2.91 20.79 19.38
C LYS A 48 3.60 19.77 20.30
N ALA A 49 3.06 19.55 21.50
CA ALA A 49 3.58 18.57 22.45
C ALA A 49 3.43 17.11 21.98
N GLY A 50 2.55 16.86 20.99
CA GLY A 50 2.32 15.52 20.47
C GLY A 50 3.43 14.94 19.58
N GLY A 51 4.36 15.74 19.06
CA GLY A 51 5.29 15.29 18.01
C GLY A 51 4.59 14.99 16.68
N THR A 52 5.39 14.77 15.63
CA THR A 52 4.90 14.39 14.31
C THR A 52 4.26 12.99 14.33
N PRO A 53 3.33 12.68 13.42
CA PRO A 53 2.75 11.33 13.32
C PRO A 53 3.79 10.23 13.08
N GLU A 54 4.96 10.58 12.54
CA GLU A 54 6.07 9.65 12.30
C GLU A 54 6.85 9.37 13.58
N GLU A 55 7.05 10.38 14.44
CA GLU A 55 7.67 10.22 15.76
C GLU A 55 6.79 9.48 16.77
N LYS A 56 5.47 9.42 16.54
CA LYS A 56 4.53 8.61 17.34
C LYS A 56 4.58 7.11 17.01
N LYS A 57 5.24 6.71 15.92
CA LYS A 57 5.36 5.28 15.57
C LYS A 57 6.31 4.58 16.54
N LEU A 58 6.01 3.32 16.82
CA LEU A 58 6.86 2.46 17.62
C LEU A 58 8.09 2.04 16.82
N CYS A 59 9.24 1.98 17.47
CA CYS A 59 10.45 1.48 16.84
C CYS A 59 10.29 -0.02 16.54
N LYS A 60 10.48 -0.40 15.27
CA LYS A 60 10.44 -1.81 14.84
C LYS A 60 11.43 -2.67 15.63
N TYR A 61 12.65 -2.18 15.84
CA TYR A 61 13.70 -2.90 16.57
C TYR A 61 13.37 -3.06 18.06
N PHE A 62 12.64 -2.09 18.64
CA PHE A 62 12.16 -2.22 20.02
C PHE A 62 11.13 -3.34 20.14
N ILE A 63 10.17 -3.42 19.21
CA ILE A 63 9.19 -4.52 19.19
C ILE A 63 9.90 -5.87 19.07
N THR A 64 10.86 -6.00 18.15
CA THR A 64 11.64 -7.24 17.99
C THR A 64 12.47 -7.58 19.24
N ALA A 65 13.08 -6.59 19.90
CA ALA A 65 13.87 -6.82 21.12
C ALA A 65 13.01 -7.20 22.33
N VAL A 66 11.83 -6.59 22.45
CA VAL A 66 10.84 -6.92 23.47
C VAL A 66 10.27 -8.31 23.24
N GLU A 67 9.99 -8.66 21.98
CA GLU A 67 9.62 -10.02 21.61
C GLU A 67 10.74 -11.01 21.97
N ASP A 68 11.97 -10.77 21.54
CA ASP A 68 13.13 -11.64 21.82
C ASP A 68 13.51 -11.72 23.31
N GLY A 69 12.94 -10.88 24.18
CA GLY A 69 13.31 -10.82 25.60
C GLY A 69 14.72 -10.23 25.83
N LYS A 70 15.28 -9.55 24.83
CA LYS A 70 16.60 -8.89 24.87
C LYS A 70 16.49 -7.41 25.26
N TYR A 71 15.32 -6.97 25.73
CA TYR A 71 15.10 -5.62 26.21
C TYR A 71 15.63 -5.47 27.64
N GLY A 72 16.23 -4.33 27.98
CA GLY A 72 16.76 -4.08 29.33
C GLY A 72 17.88 -3.05 29.34
N TRP A 73 18.53 -2.93 30.50
CA TRP A 73 19.58 -1.93 30.78
C TRP A 73 20.74 -1.92 29.77
N PHE A 74 21.04 -3.05 29.13
CA PHE A 74 22.13 -3.15 28.15
C PHE A 74 21.65 -3.07 26.68
N TRP A 75 20.35 -2.86 26.44
CA TRP A 75 19.82 -2.81 25.08
C TRP A 75 19.82 -1.39 24.54
N THR A 76 20.60 -1.15 23.49
CA THR A 76 20.59 0.10 22.72
C THR A 76 19.92 -0.13 21.37
N CYS A 77 19.05 0.78 20.98
CA CYS A 77 18.35 0.67 19.70
C CYS A 77 19.34 0.78 18.53
N PRO A 78 19.35 -0.16 17.56
CA PRO A 78 20.19 -0.08 16.37
C PRO A 78 19.90 1.15 15.49
N ASN A 79 18.71 1.73 15.62
CA ASN A 79 18.24 2.89 14.87
C ASN A 79 18.53 4.22 15.60
N GLY A 80 19.70 4.33 16.24
CA GLY A 80 20.19 5.57 16.85
C GLY A 80 20.15 5.63 18.38
N GLY A 81 20.09 4.49 19.08
CA GLY A 81 20.14 4.43 20.54
C GLY A 81 19.05 5.27 21.18
N ASP A 82 19.44 6.21 22.04
CA ASP A 82 18.51 7.14 22.71
C ASP A 82 17.97 8.25 21.81
N LYS A 83 18.57 8.45 20.62
CA LYS A 83 18.14 9.44 19.63
C LYS A 83 17.26 8.82 18.53
N CYS A 84 16.70 7.64 18.76
CA CYS A 84 15.81 7.04 17.79
C CYS A 84 14.60 7.94 17.53
N MET A 85 14.28 8.17 16.25
CA MET A 85 13.13 8.96 15.83
C MET A 85 11.78 8.34 16.27
N TYR A 86 11.78 7.06 16.64
CA TYR A 86 10.58 6.30 16.99
C TYR A 86 10.51 6.00 18.49
N GLN A 87 9.31 5.76 19.00
CA GLN A 87 9.09 5.55 20.44
C GLN A 87 9.57 4.15 20.88
N HIS A 88 10.33 4.11 21.99
CA HIS A 88 10.78 2.90 22.69
C HIS A 88 9.90 2.59 23.90
N LYS A 89 8.58 2.71 23.75
CA LYS A 89 7.62 2.36 24.79
C LYS A 89 6.49 1.56 24.18
N LEU A 90 6.09 0.51 24.86
CA LEU A 90 4.98 -0.31 24.40
C LEU A 90 3.64 0.41 24.66
N PRO A 91 2.69 0.43 23.71
CA PRO A 91 1.39 1.02 23.96
C PRO A 91 0.66 0.33 25.12
N PRO A 92 -0.14 1.08 25.89
CA PRO A 92 -0.96 0.49 26.95
C PRO A 92 -1.90 -0.56 26.36
N GLY A 93 -1.91 -1.77 26.93
CA GLY A 93 -2.74 -2.89 26.48
C GLY A 93 -2.10 -3.84 25.47
N PHE A 94 -0.84 -3.63 25.05
CA PHE A 94 -0.14 -4.61 24.21
C PHE A 94 0.32 -5.81 25.05
N ILE A 95 -0.24 -6.98 24.76
CA ILE A 95 0.11 -8.24 25.41
C ILE A 95 1.21 -8.90 24.57
N LEU A 96 2.38 -9.13 25.18
CA LEU A 96 3.45 -9.87 24.53
C LEU A 96 3.00 -11.33 24.35
N LYS A 97 3.18 -11.87 23.13
CA LYS A 97 3.01 -13.31 22.88
C LYS A 97 3.90 -14.09 23.85
N THR A 98 3.36 -15.14 24.47
CA THR A 98 4.14 -15.99 25.36
C THR A 98 5.24 -16.72 24.57
N LYS A 99 6.30 -17.13 25.26
CA LYS A 99 7.41 -17.89 24.65
C LYS A 99 6.91 -19.14 23.92
N GLU A 100 5.89 -19.79 24.47
CA GLU A 100 5.23 -20.97 23.90
C GLU A 100 4.44 -20.64 22.64
N GLN A 101 3.64 -19.56 22.63
CA GLN A 101 2.90 -19.12 21.44
C GLN A 101 3.85 -18.78 20.29
N ARG A 102 5.00 -18.16 20.59
CA ARG A 102 6.02 -17.85 19.59
C ARG A 102 6.75 -19.09 19.08
N ALA A 103 7.09 -20.02 19.98
CA ALA A 103 7.70 -21.27 19.58
C ALA A 103 6.75 -22.10 18.70
N ALA A 104 5.45 -22.11 19.03
CA ALA A 104 4.42 -22.76 18.24
C ALA A 104 4.23 -22.11 16.87
N GLU A 105 4.15 -20.77 16.80
CA GLU A 105 4.03 -20.03 15.53
C GLU A 105 5.27 -20.20 14.65
N LYS A 106 6.48 -20.14 15.24
CA LYS A 106 7.73 -20.40 14.52
C LYS A 106 7.81 -21.85 14.04
N ALA A 107 7.46 -22.82 14.90
CA ALA A 107 7.41 -24.22 14.50
C ALA A 107 6.36 -24.45 13.39
N LEU A 108 5.26 -23.71 13.39
CA LEU A 108 4.25 -23.78 12.32
C LEU A 108 4.77 -23.15 11.03
N MET A 109 5.47 -22.02 11.09
CA MET A 109 6.16 -21.41 9.94
C MET A 109 7.26 -22.32 9.38
N ASP A 110 8.05 -22.94 10.24
CA ASP A 110 9.12 -23.87 9.85
C ASP A 110 8.56 -25.18 9.28
N LYS A 111 7.32 -25.55 9.63
CA LYS A 111 6.57 -26.67 9.03
C LYS A 111 5.73 -26.24 7.83
N SER A 112 5.65 -24.95 7.52
CA SER A 112 4.87 -24.49 6.39
C SER A 112 5.57 -24.91 5.09
N PRO A 113 4.82 -25.37 4.07
CA PRO A 113 5.39 -25.87 2.82
C PRO A 113 6.32 -24.88 2.11
N LEU A 114 6.19 -23.58 2.37
CA LEU A 114 7.06 -22.55 1.79
C LEU A 114 8.48 -22.57 2.38
N LYS A 115 8.68 -23.12 3.58
CA LYS A 115 9.99 -23.29 4.20
C LYS A 115 10.58 -24.68 3.96
N THR A 116 9.72 -25.70 3.91
CA THR A 116 10.12 -27.12 3.82
C THR A 116 10.15 -27.67 2.40
N LEU A 117 9.25 -27.22 1.52
CA LEU A 117 9.31 -27.57 0.11
C LEU A 117 10.31 -26.62 -0.53
N THR A 118 11.55 -27.07 -0.63
CA THR A 118 12.58 -26.30 -1.30
C THR A 118 12.21 -26.21 -2.79
N LEU A 119 12.70 -25.18 -3.46
CA LEU A 119 12.42 -24.97 -4.90
C LEU A 119 12.75 -26.23 -5.71
N GLU A 120 13.76 -26.97 -5.26
CA GLU A 120 14.24 -28.23 -5.82
C GLU A 120 13.19 -29.34 -5.73
N ASP A 121 12.51 -29.50 -4.58
CA ASP A 121 11.48 -30.53 -4.38
C ASP A 121 10.23 -30.26 -5.24
N PHE A 122 9.88 -28.97 -5.41
CA PHE A 122 8.86 -28.54 -6.36
C PHE A 122 9.27 -28.85 -7.81
N LEU A 123 10.48 -28.46 -8.21
CA LEU A 123 11.02 -28.70 -9.56
C LEU A 123 11.13 -30.20 -9.88
N GLU A 124 11.49 -31.04 -8.92
CA GLU A 124 11.54 -32.48 -9.09
C GLU A 124 10.15 -33.09 -9.31
N SER A 125 9.13 -32.62 -8.57
CA SER A 125 7.74 -33.03 -8.77
C SER A 125 7.20 -32.62 -10.15
N GLU A 126 7.51 -31.41 -10.62
CA GLU A 126 7.07 -30.91 -11.93
C GLU A 126 7.80 -31.63 -13.07
N ARG A 127 9.10 -31.93 -12.92
CA ARG A 127 9.85 -32.72 -13.91
C ARG A 127 9.25 -34.11 -14.09
N HIS A 128 8.83 -34.75 -12.99
CA HIS A 128 8.20 -36.07 -13.02
C HIS A 128 6.78 -36.03 -13.62
N LYS A 129 6.05 -34.92 -13.50
CA LYS A 129 4.75 -34.72 -14.16
C LYS A 129 4.89 -34.47 -15.67
N HIS A 130 5.98 -33.83 -16.09
CA HIS A 130 6.22 -33.47 -17.50
C HIS A 130 6.97 -34.53 -18.33
N THR A 131 6.94 -35.80 -17.94
CA THR A 131 7.54 -36.89 -18.73
C THR A 131 6.65 -37.23 -19.95
N GLY A 132 6.99 -36.71 -21.13
CA GLY A 132 6.23 -36.94 -22.37
C GLY A 132 6.90 -36.35 -23.62
N ASN A 133 6.15 -36.24 -24.73
CA ASN A 133 6.62 -35.63 -25.99
C ASN A 133 6.75 -34.10 -25.83
N LEU A 134 7.93 -33.65 -25.43
CA LEU A 134 8.24 -32.23 -25.20
C LEU A 134 8.63 -31.53 -26.51
N THR A 135 8.14 -30.31 -26.69
CA THR A 135 8.54 -29.46 -27.82
C THR A 135 10.00 -29.01 -27.62
N PRO A 136 10.91 -29.33 -28.56
CA PRO A 136 12.30 -28.89 -28.45
C PRO A 136 12.37 -27.36 -28.55
N VAL A 137 13.17 -26.74 -27.69
CA VAL A 137 13.37 -25.29 -27.67
C VAL A 137 14.28 -24.91 -28.84
N THR A 138 13.67 -24.64 -29.98
CA THR A 138 14.29 -24.08 -31.18
C THR A 138 14.05 -22.56 -31.27
N PRO A 139 14.83 -21.81 -32.06
CA PRO A 139 14.63 -20.36 -32.18
C PRO A 139 13.20 -19.98 -32.62
N GLU A 140 12.60 -20.78 -33.51
CA GLU A 140 11.25 -20.55 -34.03
C GLU A 140 10.16 -20.82 -32.98
N THR A 141 10.31 -21.88 -32.19
CA THR A 141 9.36 -22.21 -31.11
C THR A 141 9.48 -21.21 -29.96
N PHE A 142 10.68 -20.72 -29.67
CA PHE A 142 10.91 -19.67 -28.68
C PHE A 142 10.29 -18.32 -29.08
N GLN A 143 10.37 -17.93 -30.36
CA GLN A 143 9.74 -16.70 -30.84
C GLN A 143 8.21 -16.75 -30.72
N LYS A 144 7.59 -17.89 -31.06
CA LYS A 144 6.14 -18.11 -30.87
C LYS A 144 5.76 -18.02 -29.39
N TRP A 145 6.48 -18.72 -28.52
CA TRP A 145 6.25 -18.67 -27.07
C TRP A 145 6.41 -17.24 -26.50
N ARG A 146 7.42 -16.50 -26.95
CA ARG A 146 7.66 -15.13 -26.49
C ARG A 146 6.54 -14.19 -26.94
N ALA A 147 6.10 -14.30 -28.19
CA ALA A 147 4.98 -13.54 -28.72
C ALA A 147 3.68 -13.85 -27.94
N GLU A 148 3.40 -15.12 -27.66
CA GLU A 148 2.25 -15.55 -26.85
C GLU A 148 2.30 -15.01 -25.43
N ARG A 149 3.48 -15.00 -24.77
CA ARG A 149 3.64 -14.44 -23.41
C ARG A 149 3.42 -12.94 -23.37
N VAL A 150 3.91 -12.21 -24.37
CA VAL A 150 3.70 -10.75 -24.50
C VAL A 150 2.23 -10.45 -24.78
N ASN A 151 1.61 -11.17 -25.71
CA ASN A 151 0.20 -11.03 -26.05
C ASN A 151 -0.71 -11.36 -24.86
N LYS A 152 -0.40 -12.41 -24.09
CA LYS A 152 -1.12 -12.77 -22.86
C LYS A 152 -1.03 -11.66 -21.81
N LYS A 153 0.17 -11.11 -21.58
CA LYS A 153 0.36 -10.00 -20.64
C LYS A 153 -0.42 -8.76 -21.08
N PHE A 154 -0.36 -8.43 -22.37
CA PHE A 154 -1.10 -7.30 -22.93
C PHE A 154 -2.62 -7.50 -22.84
N ALA A 155 -3.12 -8.70 -23.11
CA ALA A 155 -4.53 -9.04 -22.98
C ALA A 155 -5.01 -9.00 -21.52
N GLU A 156 -4.21 -9.47 -20.56
CA GLU A 156 -4.50 -9.37 -19.13
C GLU A 156 -4.53 -7.92 -18.66
N GLU A 157 -3.59 -7.09 -19.12
CA GLU A 157 -3.55 -5.66 -18.82
C GLU A 157 -4.73 -4.90 -19.45
N GLN A 158 -5.08 -5.21 -20.70
CA GLN A 158 -6.29 -4.66 -21.32
C GLN A 158 -7.57 -5.12 -20.61
N ALA A 159 -7.66 -6.37 -20.19
CA ALA A 159 -8.79 -6.88 -19.41
C ALA A 159 -8.85 -6.25 -18.01
N HIS A 160 -7.70 -5.96 -17.40
CA HIS A 160 -7.63 -5.23 -16.13
C HIS A 160 -8.09 -3.79 -16.32
N LEU A 161 -7.62 -3.09 -17.35
CA LEU A 161 -8.05 -1.74 -17.70
C LEU A 161 -9.54 -1.68 -18.04
N ALA A 162 -10.09 -2.69 -18.73
CA ALA A 162 -11.52 -2.79 -19.02
C ALA A 162 -12.36 -3.03 -17.76
N LYS A 163 -11.84 -3.78 -16.78
CA LYS A 163 -12.48 -3.94 -15.45
C LYS A 163 -12.29 -2.71 -14.56
N GLU A 164 -11.17 -2.02 -14.70
CA GLU A 164 -10.82 -0.76 -14.03
C GLU A 164 -11.42 0.46 -14.70
N ALA A 165 -12.26 0.29 -15.75
CA ALA A 165 -13.20 1.27 -16.28
C ALA A 165 -14.31 1.63 -15.27
N THR A 166 -13.89 1.79 -14.02
CA THR A 166 -14.51 2.47 -12.90
C THR A 166 -14.56 3.97 -13.19
N GLY A 167 -15.51 4.69 -12.57
CA GLY A 167 -15.77 6.11 -12.87
C GLY A 167 -14.54 7.03 -12.80
N ARG A 168 -13.49 6.67 -12.06
CA ARG A 168 -12.23 7.42 -12.01
C ARG A 168 -11.38 7.27 -13.29
N ALA A 169 -11.29 6.07 -13.86
CA ALA A 169 -10.61 5.85 -15.13
C ALA A 169 -11.37 6.54 -16.28
N LEU A 170 -12.71 6.57 -16.23
CA LEU A 170 -13.52 7.35 -17.17
C LEU A 170 -13.31 8.87 -17.04
N PHE A 171 -13.14 9.37 -15.82
CA PHE A 171 -12.90 10.79 -15.57
C PHE A 171 -11.49 11.24 -16.02
N GLU A 172 -10.45 10.43 -15.77
CA GLU A 172 -9.07 10.75 -16.18
C GLU A 172 -8.84 10.61 -17.70
N LYS A 173 -9.57 9.72 -18.39
CA LYS A 173 -9.48 9.58 -19.86
C LYS A 173 -10.20 10.70 -20.64
N GLY A 174 -10.85 11.66 -19.96
CA GLY A 174 -11.44 12.86 -20.59
C GLY A 174 -12.72 12.65 -21.40
N ASP A 175 -13.26 11.44 -21.39
CA ASP A 175 -14.42 10.98 -22.18
C ASP A 175 -15.78 11.37 -21.55
N TRP A 176 -15.76 12.27 -20.57
CA TRP A 176 -16.96 12.84 -19.93
C TRP A 176 -17.46 14.12 -20.61
N ASN A 177 -16.71 14.66 -21.58
CA ASN A 177 -17.01 15.92 -22.26
C ASN A 177 -17.26 15.73 -23.76
N VAL A 178 -17.91 14.63 -24.15
CA VAL A 178 -18.53 14.54 -25.47
C VAL A 178 -19.79 15.39 -25.39
N ALA A 179 -19.68 16.65 -25.83
CA ALA A 179 -20.86 17.39 -26.23
C ALA A 179 -21.61 16.54 -27.26
N PRO A 180 -22.93 16.35 -27.14
CA PRO A 180 -23.69 15.64 -28.17
C PRO A 180 -23.50 16.40 -29.48
N GLU A 181 -22.62 15.89 -30.34
CA GLU A 181 -22.60 16.25 -31.75
C GLU A 181 -23.90 15.73 -32.32
N GLU A 182 -24.78 16.66 -32.69
CA GLU A 182 -26.01 16.39 -33.44
C GLU A 182 -25.66 15.57 -34.69
N SER A 183 -25.83 14.25 -34.59
CA SER A 183 -26.01 13.39 -35.76
C SER A 183 -27.50 13.42 -36.08
N ASP A 184 -27.84 14.35 -36.95
CA ASP A 184 -29.14 14.59 -37.55
C ASP A 184 -29.69 13.32 -38.26
N GLY A 185 -30.98 13.02 -38.01
CA GLY A 185 -31.88 12.27 -38.89
C GLY A 185 -31.79 10.75 -38.95
N GLU A 186 -32.71 10.06 -38.26
CA GLU A 186 -33.81 9.33 -38.92
C GLU A 186 -34.74 8.71 -37.84
N ASP A 187 -35.97 9.26 -37.80
CA ASP A 187 -37.12 8.76 -37.04
C ASP A 187 -37.51 7.35 -37.53
N ASP A 188 -37.69 6.39 -36.62
CA ASP A 188 -38.75 5.38 -36.76
C ASP A 188 -39.11 4.72 -35.41
N ASP A 189 -40.22 5.22 -34.87
CA ASP A 189 -41.34 4.48 -34.28
C ASP A 189 -41.19 3.52 -33.09
N ASN A 190 -41.98 3.88 -32.07
CA ASN A 190 -42.78 3.01 -31.19
C ASN A 190 -42.05 2.02 -30.26
N ASN A 191 -41.98 2.35 -28.97
CA ASN A 191 -42.62 1.47 -27.98
C ASN A 191 -42.93 2.19 -26.65
N ALA A 192 -44.21 2.56 -26.53
CA ALA A 192 -44.97 2.79 -25.32
C ALA A 192 -44.52 1.97 -24.10
N TRP A 193 -44.35 2.60 -22.94
CA TRP A 193 -44.85 2.07 -21.66
C TRP A 193 -45.26 3.24 -20.76
N ASN A 194 -46.54 3.18 -20.39
CA ASN A 194 -47.33 4.10 -19.58
C ASN A 194 -46.94 4.03 -18.09
#